data_AF-A0A7J0EZ94-F1
#
_entry.id   AF-A0A7J0EZ94-F1
#
_cell.length_a   1.000
_cell.length_b   1.000
_cell.length_c   1.000
_cell.angle_alpha   90.00
_cell.angle_beta   90.00
_cell.angle_gamma   90.00
#
_symmetry.space_group_name_H-M   'P 1'
#
loop_
_entity.id
_entity.type
_entity.pdbx_description
1 polymer ?
#
loop_
_entity_poly.entity_id
_entity_poly.type
_entity_poly.pdbx_seq_one_letter_code
_entity_poly.pdbx_strand_id
1 'polypeptide(L)'
;MTWNPRLGIWNSIVALRGDTCDGYNLCGSYGLCNTNKQPICHCPDGFEPRQPLDWKRLTWTGGCVRTTEPNCSTPQGFMKVSGLKLPDTSYFLVNSGMSKVDCEAACLRNCSCMGYAKTDISGCVVWFGELLDIREYNEGGQDLYIRMAASELADCSKARR
;
A
#
# COMPACT_ATOMS: atom_id res chain seq x y z
N MET A 1 9.16 12.70 24.06
CA MET A 1 9.36 14.06 24.62
C MET A 1 10.21 13.95 25.86
N THR A 2 11.03 14.95 26.18
CA THR A 2 11.86 15.00 27.38
C THR A 2 11.58 16.29 28.11
N TRP A 3 11.38 16.20 29.42
CA TRP A 3 11.22 17.38 30.27
C TRP A 3 12.57 18.09 30.46
N ASN A 4 12.62 19.40 30.21
CA ASN A 4 13.78 20.22 30.54
C ASN A 4 13.51 21.03 31.82
N PRO A 5 13.97 20.57 32.98
CA PRO A 5 13.69 21.24 34.25
C PRO A 5 14.36 22.61 34.39
N ARG A 6 15.41 22.92 33.61
CA ARG A 6 16.07 24.24 33.65
C ARG A 6 15.27 25.33 32.95
N LEU A 7 14.52 24.96 31.91
CA LEU A 7 13.74 25.91 31.11
C LEU A 7 12.24 25.81 31.38
N GLY A 8 11.80 24.81 32.16
CA GLY A 8 10.37 24.59 32.45
C GLY A 8 9.54 24.22 31.22
N ILE A 9 10.17 23.60 30.21
CA ILE A 9 9.52 23.24 28.95
C ILE A 9 9.66 21.75 28.65
N TRP A 10 8.68 21.21 27.93
CA TRP A 10 8.78 19.91 27.29
C TRP A 10 9.47 20.05 25.94
N ASN A 11 10.63 19.42 25.82
CA ASN A 11 11.32 19.31 24.55
C ASN A 11 10.82 18.09 23.79
N SER A 12 10.30 18.31 22.58
CA SER A 12 9.98 17.23 21.66
C SER A 12 11.27 16.63 21.10
N ILE A 13 11.61 15.40 21.52
CA ILE A 13 12.75 14.62 20.98
C ILE A 13 12.54 14.33 19.49
N VAL A 14 11.27 14.12 19.12
CA VAL A 14 10.80 13.92 17.76
C VAL A 14 9.65 14.89 17.55
N ALA A 15 9.79 15.77 16.55
CA ALA A 15 8.64 16.48 16.01
C ALA A 15 8.05 15.58 14.92
N LEU A 16 6.98 14.85 15.23
CA LEU A 16 6.13 14.25 14.19
C LEU A 16 5.38 15.42 13.54
N ARG A 17 6.07 16.17 12.68
CA ARG A 17 5.37 17.10 11.79
C ARG A 17 4.66 16.20 10.78
N GLY A 18 3.35 16.04 10.97
CA GLY A 18 2.54 15.41 9.95
C GLY A 18 2.79 16.12 8.63
N ASP A 19 3.05 15.35 7.59
CA ASP A 19 3.21 15.88 6.24
C ASP A 19 1.93 15.69 5.43
N THR A 20 1.94 16.13 4.18
CA THR A 20 0.78 16.05 3.31
C THR A 20 0.26 14.62 3.13
N CYS A 21 1.14 13.60 3.20
CA CYS A 21 0.77 12.20 3.08
C CYS A 21 0.20 11.58 4.36
N ASP A 22 0.20 12.31 5.48
CA ASP A 22 -0.51 11.91 6.69
C ASP A 22 -2.01 12.28 6.64
N GLY A 23 -2.42 13.03 5.62
CA GLY A 23 -3.83 13.23 5.29
C GLY A 23 -4.47 11.93 4.81
N TYR A 24 -5.57 11.53 5.46
CA TYR A 24 -6.26 10.29 5.16
C TYR A 24 -6.71 10.20 3.69
N ASN A 25 -6.33 9.11 3.02
CA ASN A 25 -6.77 8.74 1.67
C ASN A 25 -6.56 9.83 0.60
N LEU A 26 -5.47 10.58 0.68
CA LEU A 26 -5.16 11.66 -0.26
C LEU A 26 -5.08 11.19 -1.73
N CYS A 27 -4.49 10.01 -1.96
CA CYS A 27 -4.24 9.48 -3.30
C CYS A 27 -5.33 8.52 -3.81
N GLY A 28 -6.41 8.35 -3.06
CA GLY A 28 -7.51 7.43 -3.40
C GLY A 28 -7.10 5.95 -3.38
N SER A 29 -7.95 5.10 -3.97
CA SER A 29 -7.76 3.65 -4.01
C SER A 29 -6.49 3.25 -4.77
N TYR A 30 -5.69 2.35 -4.19
CA TYR A 30 -4.42 1.86 -4.74
C TYR A 30 -3.36 2.94 -5.03
N GLY A 31 -3.62 4.21 -4.73
CA GLY A 31 -2.68 5.31 -4.93
C GLY A 31 -1.66 5.35 -3.80
N LEU A 32 -0.39 5.54 -4.15
CA LEU A 32 0.72 5.63 -3.21
C LEU A 32 1.08 7.11 -2.99
N CYS A 33 1.09 7.54 -1.73
CA CYS A 33 1.55 8.88 -1.36
C CYS A 33 3.03 8.88 -0.97
N ASN A 34 3.86 9.70 -1.64
CA ASN A 34 5.25 9.91 -1.28
C ASN A 34 5.62 11.39 -1.35
N THR A 35 6.00 11.98 -0.21
CA THR A 35 6.38 13.40 -0.11
C THR A 35 7.64 13.78 -0.87
N ASN A 36 8.44 12.79 -1.31
CA ASN A 36 9.69 13.00 -2.04
C ASN A 36 9.54 12.76 -3.55
N LYS A 37 8.34 12.40 -4.01
CA LYS A 37 8.03 12.25 -5.44
C LYS A 37 7.20 13.44 -5.93
N GLN A 38 7.34 13.73 -7.22
CA GLN A 38 6.53 14.75 -7.89
C GLN A 38 6.00 14.16 -9.21
N PRO A 39 4.68 13.94 -9.34
CA PRO A 39 3.61 14.24 -8.37
C PRO A 39 3.69 13.40 -7.08
N ILE A 40 3.10 13.93 -5.99
CA ILE A 40 3.15 13.33 -4.64
C ILE A 40 2.41 11.98 -4.61
N CYS A 41 1.31 11.89 -5.36
CA CYS A 41 0.57 10.66 -5.57
C CYS A 41 0.97 10.02 -6.90
N HIS A 42 1.21 8.71 -6.87
CA HIS A 42 1.51 7.90 -8.05
C HIS A 42 0.84 6.53 -7.95
N CYS A 43 0.69 5.87 -9.09
CA CYS A 43 0.16 4.51 -9.16
C CYS A 43 1.31 3.50 -9.14
N PRO A 44 1.18 2.36 -8.45
CA PRO A 44 2.14 1.26 -8.55
C PRO A 44 2.10 0.64 -9.96
N ASP A 45 3.14 -0.14 -10.29
CA ASP A 45 3.22 -0.83 -11.58
C ASP A 45 1.98 -1.73 -11.82
N GLY A 46 1.49 -1.79 -13.05
CA GLY A 46 0.26 -2.52 -13.41
C GLY A 46 -1.05 -1.82 -13.00
N PHE A 47 -0.96 -0.56 -12.57
CA PHE A 47 -2.10 0.30 -12.29
C PHE A 47 -2.01 1.62 -13.06
N GLU A 48 -3.18 2.15 -13.39
CA GLU A 48 -3.33 3.43 -14.08
C GLU A 48 -4.30 4.34 -13.31
N PRO A 49 -4.18 5.67 -13.44
CA PRO A 49 -5.14 6.60 -12.85
C PRO A 49 -6.57 6.30 -13.33
N ARG A 50 -7.52 6.18 -12.40
CA ARG A 50 -8.94 6.01 -12.75
C ARG A 50 -9.44 7.18 -13.61
N GLN A 51 -8.95 8.38 -13.31
CA GLN A 51 -9.31 9.63 -14.00
C GLN A 51 -8.03 10.36 -14.43
N PRO A 52 -7.44 10.03 -15.59
CA PRO A 52 -6.15 10.59 -16.01
C PRO A 52 -6.13 12.13 -16.13
N LEU A 53 -7.27 12.74 -16.47
CA LEU A 53 -7.39 14.20 -16.57
C LEU A 53 -7.31 14.88 -15.20
N ASP A 54 -7.91 14.28 -14.17
CA ASP A 54 -7.88 14.81 -12.81
C ASP A 54 -6.49 14.62 -12.19
N TRP A 55 -5.81 13.51 -12.49
CA TRP A 55 -4.42 13.27 -12.07
C TRP A 55 -3.46 14.33 -12.63
N LYS A 56 -3.64 14.71 -13.90
CA LYS A 56 -2.88 15.80 -14.54
C LYS A 56 -3.15 17.15 -13.90
N ARG A 57 -4.29 17.32 -13.23
CA ARG A 57 -4.70 18.52 -12.48
C ARG A 57 -4.41 18.40 -10.98
N LEU A 58 -3.62 17.41 -10.56
CA LEU A 58 -3.26 17.17 -9.17
C LEU A 58 -4.47 16.86 -8.26
N THR A 59 -5.53 16.30 -8.83
CA THR A 59 -6.70 15.78 -8.11
C THR A 59 -6.65 14.26 -8.14
N TRP A 60 -6.33 13.64 -7.01
CA TRP A 60 -6.06 12.20 -6.90
C TRP A 60 -7.15 11.41 -6.18
N THR A 61 -8.34 11.98 -6.02
CA THR A 61 -9.43 11.35 -5.24
C THR A 61 -9.99 10.08 -5.88
N GLY A 62 -9.91 9.95 -7.21
CA GLY A 62 -10.38 8.78 -7.96
C GLY A 62 -9.60 7.47 -7.77
N GLY A 63 -8.48 7.46 -7.06
CA GLY A 63 -7.47 6.40 -7.06
C GLY A 63 -6.89 5.98 -8.41
N CYS A 64 -6.15 4.88 -8.32
CA CYS A 64 -5.69 4.07 -9.42
C CYS A 64 -6.61 2.85 -9.59
N VAL A 65 -6.65 2.31 -10.80
CA VAL A 65 -7.31 1.06 -11.17
C VAL A 65 -6.30 0.14 -11.80
N ARG A 66 -6.56 -1.17 -11.73
CA ARG A 66 -5.70 -2.19 -12.34
C ARG A 66 -5.82 -2.08 -13.86
N THR A 67 -4.70 -2.25 -14.56
CA THR A 67 -4.73 -2.34 -16.04
C THR A 67 -5.45 -3.61 -16.48
N THR A 68 -5.20 -4.73 -15.78
CA THR A 68 -5.91 -5.99 -15.97
C THR A 68 -6.55 -6.46 -14.67
N GLU A 69 -7.87 -6.66 -14.68
CA GLU A 69 -8.61 -7.22 -13.54
C GLU A 69 -8.24 -8.69 -13.29
N PRO A 70 -7.82 -9.07 -12.07
CA PRO A 70 -7.49 -10.45 -11.76
C PRO A 70 -8.75 -11.32 -11.75
N ASN A 71 -8.81 -12.32 -12.64
CA ASN A 71 -9.87 -13.31 -12.66
C ASN A 71 -9.47 -14.55 -11.87
N CYS A 72 -10.28 -14.97 -10.90
CA CYS A 72 -10.05 -16.16 -10.07
C CYS A 72 -9.98 -17.47 -10.85
N SER A 73 -10.55 -17.52 -12.05
CA SER A 73 -10.48 -18.68 -12.95
C SER A 73 -9.19 -18.72 -13.76
N THR A 74 -8.37 -17.67 -13.72
CA THR A 74 -7.10 -17.56 -14.46
C THR A 74 -5.92 -17.58 -13.49
N PRO A 75 -4.70 -17.91 -13.96
CA PRO A 75 -3.50 -17.80 -13.12
C PRO A 75 -3.34 -16.37 -12.57
N GLN A 76 -3.17 -16.30 -11.25
CA GLN A 76 -2.96 -15.06 -10.51
C GLN A 76 -1.65 -15.16 -9.73
N GLY A 77 -1.14 -14.01 -9.32
CA GLY A 77 -0.01 -13.95 -8.40
C GLY A 77 -0.03 -12.66 -7.61
N PHE A 78 1.13 -12.29 -7.07
CA PHE A 78 1.26 -11.11 -6.23
C PHE A 78 2.44 -10.25 -6.65
N MET A 79 2.19 -8.95 -6.74
CA MET A 79 3.21 -7.93 -6.88
C MET A 79 3.62 -7.44 -5.51
N LYS A 80 4.92 -7.49 -5.21
CA LYS A 80 5.48 -6.94 -3.98
C LYS A 80 5.75 -5.45 -4.15
N VAL A 81 5.17 -4.64 -3.27
CA VAL A 81 5.47 -3.21 -3.11
C VAL A 81 6.04 -3.02 -1.71
N SER A 82 7.26 -2.49 -1.61
CA SER A 82 8.00 -2.34 -0.36
C SER A 82 7.91 -0.92 0.18
N GLY A 83 8.24 -0.77 1.46
CA GLY A 83 8.43 0.55 2.08
C GLY A 83 7.14 1.30 2.34
N LEU A 84 6.05 0.57 2.63
CA LEU A 84 4.73 1.16 2.75
C LEU A 84 4.26 1.29 4.20
N LYS A 85 3.45 2.32 4.45
CA LYS A 85 2.38 2.26 5.45
C LYS A 85 1.30 1.34 4.89
N LEU A 86 0.96 0.29 5.64
CA LEU A 86 -0.04 -0.67 5.20
C LEU A 86 -1.45 -0.03 5.12
N PRO A 87 -2.33 -0.53 4.24
CA PRO A 87 -3.69 -0.02 4.09
C PRO A 87 -4.53 -0.14 5.37
N ASP A 88 -5.38 0.86 5.62
CA ASP A 88 -6.16 1.01 6.88
C ASP A 88 -7.49 0.20 6.92
N THR A 89 -7.86 -0.50 5.85
CA THR A 89 -9.26 -0.95 5.69
C THR A 89 -9.73 -2.01 6.71
N SER A 90 -11.00 -1.92 7.09
CA SER A 90 -11.73 -2.62 8.16
C SER A 90 -11.94 -4.14 8.02
N TYR A 91 -11.54 -4.75 6.89
CA TYR A 91 -11.76 -6.17 6.62
C TYR A 91 -10.42 -6.88 6.46
N PHE A 92 -9.76 -7.12 7.58
CA PHE A 92 -8.52 -7.89 7.61
C PHE A 92 -8.60 -9.09 8.54
N LEU A 93 -8.00 -10.19 8.10
CA LEU A 93 -7.77 -11.36 8.96
C LEU A 93 -6.34 -11.29 9.47
N VAL A 94 -6.17 -11.28 10.78
CA VAL A 94 -4.88 -11.44 11.44
C VAL A 94 -4.75 -12.88 11.90
N ASN A 95 -3.68 -13.55 11.49
CA ASN A 95 -3.36 -14.86 12.05
C ASN A 95 -1.88 -14.94 12.42
N SER A 96 -1.65 -14.87 13.73
CA SER A 96 -0.35 -14.93 14.37
C SER A 96 0.20 -16.35 14.26
N GLY A 97 1.19 -16.56 13.38
CA GLY A 97 1.84 -17.87 13.18
C GLY A 97 1.81 -18.40 11.75
N MET A 98 1.05 -17.78 10.85
CA MET A 98 1.05 -18.16 9.43
C MET A 98 2.36 -17.77 8.74
N SER A 99 2.90 -18.67 7.92
CA SER A 99 4.03 -18.35 7.06
C SER A 99 3.59 -17.40 5.93
N LYS A 100 4.56 -16.85 5.20
CA LYS A 100 4.26 -16.03 4.01
C LYS A 100 3.43 -16.83 2.98
N VAL A 101 3.77 -18.11 2.80
CA VAL A 101 3.11 -19.02 1.85
C VAL A 101 1.66 -19.28 2.27
N ASP A 102 1.41 -19.45 3.57
CA ASP A 102 0.06 -19.68 4.06
C ASP A 102 -0.82 -18.43 3.91
N CYS A 103 -0.23 -17.24 4.11
CA CYS A 103 -0.88 -15.95 3.91
C CYS A 103 -1.30 -15.75 2.45
N GLU A 104 -0.38 -16.07 1.54
CA GLU A 104 -0.62 -16.06 0.10
C GLU A 104 -1.74 -17.02 -0.30
N ALA A 105 -1.69 -18.26 0.17
CA ALA A 105 -2.72 -19.26 -0.09
C ALA A 105 -4.09 -18.84 0.49
N ALA A 106 -4.11 -18.21 1.68
CA ALA A 106 -5.34 -17.69 2.27
C ALA A 106 -5.99 -16.59 1.42
N CYS A 107 -5.18 -15.68 0.86
CA CYS A 107 -5.66 -14.66 -0.06
C CYS A 107 -6.16 -15.27 -1.38
N LEU A 108 -5.42 -16.22 -1.97
CA LEU A 108 -5.83 -16.85 -3.24
C LEU A 108 -7.15 -17.62 -3.13
N ARG A 109 -7.41 -18.27 -1.99
CA ARG A 109 -8.67 -18.99 -1.72
C ARG A 109 -9.92 -18.11 -1.75
N ASN A 110 -9.78 -16.80 -1.52
CA ASN A 110 -10.92 -15.88 -1.53
C ASN A 110 -10.76 -14.88 -2.66
N CYS A 111 -11.65 -14.93 -3.66
CA CYS A 111 -11.60 -14.06 -4.83
C CYS A 111 -11.75 -12.57 -4.54
N SER A 112 -12.32 -12.20 -3.39
CA SER A 112 -12.42 -10.80 -2.96
C SER A 112 -11.13 -10.28 -2.33
N CYS A 113 -10.14 -11.14 -2.09
CA CYS A 113 -8.86 -10.71 -1.56
C CYS A 113 -8.11 -9.86 -2.58
N MET A 114 -7.68 -8.67 -2.16
CA MET A 114 -6.94 -7.72 -3.00
C MET A 114 -5.44 -7.70 -2.70
N GLY A 115 -5.01 -8.17 -1.54
CA GLY A 115 -3.61 -8.28 -1.19
C GLY A 115 -3.37 -8.79 0.23
N TYR A 116 -2.12 -9.04 0.58
CA TYR A 116 -1.71 -9.46 1.90
C TYR A 116 -0.38 -8.81 2.31
N ALA A 117 -0.07 -8.80 3.60
CA ALA A 117 1.21 -8.38 4.14
C ALA A 117 1.64 -9.31 5.26
N LYS A 118 2.94 -9.48 5.41
CA LYS A 118 3.51 -10.15 6.58
C LYS A 118 4.13 -9.09 7.49
N THR A 119 3.68 -9.07 8.74
CA THR A 119 4.18 -8.15 9.76
C THR A 119 4.79 -8.95 10.90
N ASP A 120 5.87 -8.44 11.48
CA ASP A 120 6.58 -9.17 12.56
C ASP A 120 5.73 -9.28 13.84
N ILE A 121 4.79 -8.35 14.03
CA ILE A 121 3.93 -8.28 15.22
C ILE A 121 2.63 -9.08 15.04
N SER A 122 1.97 -8.92 13.88
CA SER A 122 0.63 -9.47 13.63
C SER A 122 0.66 -10.77 12.82
N GLY A 123 1.82 -11.20 12.33
CA GLY A 123 1.93 -12.36 11.46
C GLY A 123 1.43 -12.04 10.05
N CYS A 124 0.28 -12.58 9.66
CA CYS A 124 -0.33 -12.40 8.35
C CYS A 124 -1.52 -11.44 8.41
N VAL A 125 -1.58 -10.48 7.50
CA VAL A 125 -2.71 -9.57 7.30
C VAL A 125 -3.19 -9.72 5.86
N VAL A 126 -4.50 -9.93 5.66
CA VAL A 126 -5.11 -10.11 4.34
C VAL A 126 -6.23 -9.10 4.14
N TRP A 127 -6.26 -8.40 3.02
CA TRP A 127 -7.27 -7.36 2.74
C TRP A 127 -8.34 -7.81 1.75
N PHE A 128 -9.59 -7.52 2.08
CA PHE A 128 -10.76 -7.74 1.22
C PHE A 128 -11.37 -6.39 0.84
N GLY A 129 -11.31 -6.03 -0.45
CA GLY A 129 -11.74 -4.72 -0.96
C GLY A 129 -10.59 -3.78 -1.37
N GLU A 130 -10.95 -2.61 -1.89
CA GLU A 130 -9.98 -1.63 -2.39
C GLU A 130 -8.99 -1.21 -1.29
N LEU A 131 -7.71 -1.08 -1.65
CA LEU A 131 -6.67 -0.72 -0.70
C LEU A 131 -6.60 0.81 -0.61
N LEU A 132 -6.82 1.37 0.57
CA LEU A 132 -6.88 2.81 0.80
C LEU A 132 -5.77 3.27 1.75
N ASP A 133 -5.50 4.58 1.71
CA ASP A 133 -4.61 5.26 2.66
C ASP A 133 -3.18 4.71 2.71
N ILE A 134 -2.62 4.41 1.54
CA ILE A 134 -1.27 3.87 1.40
C ILE A 134 -0.27 5.02 1.27
N ARG A 135 0.78 4.96 2.08
CA ARG A 135 1.92 5.88 2.03
C ARG A 135 3.20 5.10 1.73
N GLU A 136 4.05 5.63 0.87
CA GLU A 136 5.39 5.12 0.60
C GLU A 136 6.42 5.95 1.36
N TYR A 137 7.28 5.27 2.13
CA TYR A 137 8.41 5.83 2.83
C TYR A 137 9.68 5.63 2.01
N ASN A 138 10.61 6.59 2.06
CA ASN A 138 11.93 6.42 1.46
C ASN A 138 12.82 5.43 2.23
N GLU A 139 12.61 5.36 3.55
CA GLU A 139 13.36 4.47 4.44
C GLU A 139 12.39 3.79 5.42
N GLY A 140 12.61 2.50 5.66
CA GLY A 140 11.71 1.69 6.47
C GLY A 140 10.40 1.35 5.76
N GLY A 141 9.34 1.13 6.53
CA GLY A 141 8.04 0.68 6.03
C GLY A 141 7.92 -0.84 5.88
N GLN A 142 6.78 -1.29 5.39
CA GLN A 142 6.39 -2.70 5.32
C GLN A 142 6.15 -3.14 3.89
N ASP A 143 6.22 -4.46 3.66
CA ASP A 143 5.92 -5.06 2.37
C ASP A 143 4.43 -5.35 2.24
N LEU A 144 3.84 -4.89 1.13
CA LEU A 144 2.49 -5.25 0.70
C LEU A 144 2.57 -6.10 -0.57
N TYR A 145 1.83 -7.20 -0.59
CA TYR A 145 1.70 -8.10 -1.73
C TYR A 145 0.32 -7.90 -2.33
N ILE A 146 0.24 -7.13 -3.42
CA ILE A 146 -1.01 -6.82 -4.10
C ILE A 146 -1.30 -7.95 -5.09
N ARG A 147 -2.49 -8.55 -5.02
CA ARG A 147 -2.91 -9.61 -5.96
C ARG A 147 -2.90 -9.04 -7.37
N MET A 148 -2.46 -9.75 -8.39
CA MET A 148 -2.45 -9.31 -9.79
C MET A 148 -2.79 -10.46 -10.74
N ALA A 149 -3.23 -10.14 -11.96
CA ALA A 149 -3.28 -11.12 -13.04
C ALA A 149 -1.85 -11.59 -13.38
N ALA A 150 -1.65 -12.87 -13.72
CA ALA A 150 -0.31 -13.38 -14.03
C ALA A 150 0.33 -12.71 -15.27
N SER A 151 -0.48 -12.21 -16.20
CA SER A 151 -0.01 -11.44 -17.37
C SER A 151 0.75 -10.18 -16.95
N GLU A 152 0.19 -9.41 -16.01
CA GLU A 152 0.79 -8.18 -15.48
C GLU A 152 2.14 -8.45 -14.79
N LEU A 153 2.25 -9.58 -14.09
CA LEU A 153 3.48 -9.97 -13.42
C LEU A 153 4.59 -10.34 -14.41
N ALA A 154 4.22 -10.99 -15.52
CA ALA A 154 5.15 -11.30 -16.59
C ALA A 154 5.66 -10.03 -17.29
N ASP A 155 4.80 -9.04 -17.49
CA ASP A 155 5.19 -7.80 -18.16
C ASP A 155 6.01 -6.87 -17.25
N CYS A 156 5.70 -6.81 -15.95
CA CYS A 156 6.56 -6.12 -14.97
C CYS A 156 7.97 -6.73 -14.87
N SER A 157 8.08 -8.06 -15.03
CA SER A 157 9.40 -8.73 -15.06
C SER A 157 10.24 -8.37 -16.29
N LYS A 158 9.58 -8.05 -17.41
CA LYS A 158 10.24 -7.60 -18.64
C LYS A 158 10.60 -6.12 -18.57
N ALA A 159 9.75 -5.28 -17.98
CA ALA A 159 9.98 -3.83 -17.85
C ALA A 159 11.16 -3.49 -16.90
N ARG A 160 11.53 -4.41 -16.01
CA ARG A 160 12.69 -4.29 -15.11
C ARG A 160 14.01 -4.79 -15.72
N ARG A 161 14.02 -5.18 -17.00
CA ARG A 161 15.18 -5.74 -17.70
C ARG A 161 15.81 -4.76 -18.68
#